data_AF-A0A1E9CMH4-F1
#
_entry.id   AF-A0A1E9CMH4-F1
#
_cell.length_a   1.000
_cell.length_b   1.000
_cell.length_c   1.000
_cell.angle_alpha   90.00
_cell.angle_beta   90.00
_cell.angle_gamma   90.00
#
_symmetry.space_group_name_H-M   'P 1'
#
loop_
_entity.id
_entity.type
_entity.pdbx_description
1 polymer ?
#
loop_
_entity_poly.entity_id
_entity_poly.type
_entity_poly.pdbx_seq_one_letter_code
_entity_poly.pdbx_strand_id
1 'polypeptide(L)'
;MLDYLKQSLVTVVAETAELAHEVYNKVVPLLLEHPDAIKTLQEYLDELKEHINPMVESDPNKMDWEDLFTMWLFELGASNMDINMENNNINFVFGDDAKTTKDLQVQEGVLEARNKAIINIRDGSFTDVDHTWSYDVNEFLDGVITMNTATSFLGSYYTEVKIHDNHDGTYRLDYRVSNISGWESATRLRVSHDHEYHDGIIPNCDRNSGVGLGGTISETWTWSETISL
;
A
#
# COMPACT_ATOMS: atom_id res chain seq x y z
N MET A 1 -6.89 -24.06 -20.25
CA MET A 1 -7.39 -22.87 -20.99
C MET A 1 -7.30 -21.63 -20.11
N LEU A 2 -7.85 -21.66 -18.88
CA LEU A 2 -7.72 -20.57 -17.91
C LEU A 2 -6.25 -20.29 -17.52
N ASP A 3 -5.46 -21.32 -17.23
CA ASP A 3 -4.05 -21.14 -16.86
C ASP A 3 -3.19 -20.56 -17.99
N TYR A 4 -3.50 -20.94 -19.23
CA TYR A 4 -2.82 -20.40 -20.42
C TYR A 4 -3.15 -18.92 -20.66
N LEU A 5 -4.42 -18.52 -20.44
CA LEU A 5 -4.83 -17.11 -20.51
C LEU A 5 -4.18 -16.28 -19.40
N LYS A 6 -4.12 -16.80 -18.18
CA LYS A 6 -3.41 -16.17 -17.06
C LYS A 6 -1.94 -15.96 -17.39
N GLN A 7 -1.26 -17.01 -17.85
CA GLN A 7 0.15 -16.92 -18.22
C GLN A 7 0.40 -15.92 -19.36
N SER A 8 -0.44 -15.93 -20.40
CA SER A 8 -0.31 -14.97 -21.51
C SER A 8 -0.53 -13.52 -21.06
N LEU A 9 -1.47 -13.26 -20.14
CA LEU A 9 -1.71 -11.94 -19.60
C LEU A 9 -0.51 -11.44 -18.78
N VAL A 10 0.03 -12.30 -17.91
CA VAL A 10 1.20 -12.00 -17.08
C VAL A 10 2.42 -11.67 -17.95
N THR A 11 2.67 -12.46 -19.00
CA THR A 11 3.78 -12.19 -19.94
C THR A 11 3.62 -10.83 -20.62
N VAL A 12 2.43 -10.50 -21.14
CA VAL A 12 2.21 -9.20 -21.80
C VAL A 12 2.41 -8.05 -20.81
N VAL A 13 1.86 -8.17 -19.59
CA VAL A 13 2.05 -7.16 -18.53
C VAL A 13 3.53 -6.96 -18.22
N ALA A 14 4.28 -8.04 -18.00
CA ALA A 14 5.71 -7.99 -17.69
C ALA A 14 6.55 -7.38 -18.83
N GLU A 15 6.30 -7.77 -20.09
CA GLU A 15 7.01 -7.22 -21.26
C GLU A 15 6.73 -5.72 -21.43
N THR A 16 5.47 -5.30 -21.23
CA THR A 16 5.13 -3.87 -21.30
C THR A 16 5.75 -3.06 -20.15
N ALA A 17 5.85 -3.64 -18.96
CA ALA A 17 6.52 -3.02 -17.82
C ALA A 17 8.03 -2.86 -18.06
N GLU A 18 8.70 -3.85 -18.64
CA GLU A 18 10.13 -3.74 -19.02
C GLU A 18 10.35 -2.61 -20.04
N LEU A 19 9.52 -2.55 -21.08
CA LEU A 19 9.61 -1.49 -22.08
C LEU A 19 9.41 -0.10 -21.46
N ALA A 20 8.42 0.04 -20.56
CA ALA A 20 8.19 1.28 -19.83
C ALA A 20 9.41 1.67 -18.97
N HIS A 21 10.06 0.69 -18.33
CA HIS A 21 11.26 0.91 -17.52
C HIS A 21 12.44 1.39 -18.38
N GLU A 22 12.65 0.79 -19.56
CA GLU A 22 13.67 1.27 -20.50
C GLU A 22 13.41 2.71 -20.96
N VAL A 23 12.14 3.05 -21.22
CA VAL A 23 11.75 4.42 -21.60
C VAL A 23 12.01 5.38 -20.45
N TYR A 24 11.62 5.03 -19.22
CA TYR A 24 11.90 5.82 -18.01
C TYR A 24 13.39 6.12 -17.87
N ASN A 25 14.25 5.09 -17.96
CA ASN A 25 15.70 5.23 -17.84
C ASN A 25 16.34 6.10 -18.94
N LYS A 26 15.67 6.27 -20.09
CA LYS A 26 16.13 7.15 -21.18
C LYS A 26 15.60 8.59 -21.01
N VAL A 27 14.36 8.74 -20.58
CA VAL A 27 13.66 10.04 -20.52
C VAL A 27 14.08 10.85 -19.28
N VAL A 28 14.20 10.21 -18.11
CA VAL A 28 14.51 10.92 -16.87
C VAL A 28 15.84 11.67 -16.92
N PRO A 29 16.96 11.08 -17.39
CA PRO A 29 18.21 11.82 -17.54
C PRO A 29 18.07 13.05 -18.44
N LEU A 30 17.34 12.94 -19.55
CA LEU A 30 17.10 14.07 -20.46
C LEU A 30 16.28 15.18 -19.79
N LEU A 31 15.27 14.83 -18.99
CA LEU A 31 14.49 15.83 -18.23
C LEU A 31 15.36 16.53 -17.17
N LEU A 32 16.26 15.80 -16.52
CA LEU A 32 17.19 16.37 -15.53
C LEU A 32 18.22 17.33 -16.14
N GLU A 33 18.55 17.18 -17.43
CA GLU A 33 19.38 18.15 -18.17
C GLU A 33 18.62 19.47 -18.48
N HIS A 34 17.31 19.50 -18.30
CA HIS A 34 16.44 20.64 -18.59
C HIS A 34 15.65 21.09 -17.34
N PRO A 35 16.31 21.69 -16.34
CA PRO A 35 15.66 22.06 -15.06
C PRO A 35 14.48 23.03 -15.23
N ASP A 36 14.52 23.91 -16.25
CA ASP A 36 13.40 24.80 -16.57
C ASP A 36 12.15 24.02 -16.99
N ALA A 37 12.30 22.89 -17.70
CA ALA A 37 11.18 22.04 -18.09
C ALA A 37 10.58 21.31 -16.88
N ILE A 38 11.41 20.86 -15.95
CA ILE A 38 10.93 20.27 -14.68
C ILE A 38 10.14 21.32 -13.89
N LYS A 39 10.65 22.55 -13.80
CA LYS A 39 9.96 23.64 -13.11
C LYS A 39 8.62 23.96 -13.73
N THR A 40 8.55 24.10 -15.07
CA THR A 40 7.28 24.32 -15.76
C THR A 40 6.29 23.16 -15.52
N LEU A 41 6.77 21.91 -15.52
CA LEU A 41 5.94 20.76 -15.21
C LEU A 41 5.42 20.81 -13.77
N GLN A 42 6.26 21.17 -12.80
CA GLN A 42 5.86 21.35 -11.40
C GLN A 42 4.79 22.44 -11.27
N GLU A 43 4.95 23.59 -11.93
CA GLU A 43 3.96 24.68 -11.93
C GLU A 43 2.58 24.21 -12.45
N TYR A 44 2.55 23.45 -13.55
CA TYR A 44 1.31 22.85 -14.07
C TYR A 44 0.71 21.80 -13.12
N LEU A 45 1.57 20.99 -12.48
CA LEU A 45 1.12 19.97 -11.54
C LEU A 45 0.58 20.59 -10.26
N ASP A 46 1.14 21.71 -9.79
CA ASP A 46 0.63 22.45 -8.65
C ASP A 46 -0.75 23.04 -8.93
N GLU A 47 -0.98 23.62 -10.11
CA GLU A 47 -2.33 24.04 -10.56
C GLU A 47 -3.31 22.86 -10.59
N LEU A 48 -2.85 21.69 -11.07
CA LEU A 48 -3.67 20.49 -11.10
C LEU A 48 -3.99 19.96 -9.69
N LYS A 49 -3.03 19.99 -8.75
CA LYS A 49 -3.24 19.63 -7.35
C LYS A 49 -4.31 20.51 -6.71
N GLU A 50 -4.27 21.83 -6.95
CA GLU A 50 -5.30 22.75 -6.44
C GLU A 50 -6.69 22.41 -6.98
N HIS A 51 -6.80 21.95 -8.22
CA HIS A 51 -8.07 21.52 -8.80
C HIS A 51 -8.58 20.18 -8.24
N ILE A 52 -7.67 19.24 -7.98
CA ILE A 52 -8.01 17.88 -7.51
C ILE A 52 -8.33 17.88 -6.02
N ASN A 53 -7.57 18.61 -5.20
CA ASN A 53 -7.71 18.63 -3.74
C ASN A 53 -9.16 18.75 -3.22
N PRO A 54 -10.03 19.65 -3.74
CA PRO A 54 -11.42 19.75 -3.26
C PRO A 54 -12.33 18.58 -3.66
N MET A 55 -11.88 17.69 -4.56
CA MET A 55 -12.64 16.51 -5.03
C MET A 55 -12.32 15.24 -4.24
N VAL A 56 -11.28 15.28 -3.41
CA VAL A 56 -10.78 14.12 -2.65
C VAL A 56 -11.34 14.16 -1.23
N GLU A 57 -11.89 13.05 -0.74
CA GLU A 57 -12.30 12.95 0.65
C GLU A 57 -11.07 12.85 1.55
N SER A 58 -10.94 13.80 2.48
CA SER A 58 -9.78 13.93 3.38
C SER A 58 -10.11 13.64 4.84
N ASP A 59 -11.38 13.37 5.16
CA ASP A 59 -11.79 12.83 6.45
C ASP A 59 -11.29 11.39 6.59
N PRO A 60 -10.40 11.08 7.55
CA PRO A 60 -9.82 9.75 7.70
C PRO A 60 -10.86 8.65 7.93
N ASN A 61 -12.06 9.01 8.41
CA ASN A 61 -13.12 8.04 8.64
C ASN A 61 -13.93 7.72 7.38
N LYS A 62 -13.86 8.56 6.34
CA LYS A 62 -14.66 8.42 5.11
C LYS A 62 -13.83 8.10 3.87
N MET A 63 -12.56 8.50 3.89
CA MET A 63 -11.57 8.23 2.84
C MET A 63 -11.56 6.76 2.46
N ASP A 64 -11.56 6.48 1.16
CA ASP A 64 -11.36 5.13 0.63
C ASP A 64 -10.02 4.96 -0.10
N TRP A 65 -9.83 3.80 -0.72
CA TRP A 65 -8.59 3.45 -1.40
C TRP A 65 -8.32 4.33 -2.63
N GLU A 66 -9.35 4.84 -3.31
CA GLU A 66 -9.18 5.76 -4.45
C GLU A 66 -8.79 7.15 -3.97
N ASP A 67 -9.39 7.62 -2.88
CA ASP A 67 -8.98 8.86 -2.21
C ASP A 67 -7.51 8.76 -1.78
N LEU A 68 -7.13 7.68 -1.08
CA LEU A 68 -5.76 7.41 -0.65
C LEU A 68 -4.76 7.39 -1.82
N PHE A 69 -5.12 6.69 -2.92
CA PHE A 69 -4.31 6.68 -4.14
C PHE A 69 -4.12 8.07 -4.72
N THR A 70 -5.21 8.86 -4.80
CA THR A 70 -5.16 10.22 -5.33
C THR A 70 -4.32 11.12 -4.43
N MET A 71 -4.48 11.01 -3.11
CA MET A 71 -3.69 11.74 -2.13
C MET A 71 -2.20 11.41 -2.18
N TRP A 72 -1.86 10.13 -2.34
CA TRP A 72 -0.48 9.70 -2.53
C TRP A 72 0.10 10.25 -3.84
N LEU A 73 -0.60 10.02 -4.97
CA LEU A 73 -0.13 10.42 -6.29
C LEU A 73 0.11 11.93 -6.38
N PHE A 74 -0.81 12.74 -5.86
CA PHE A 74 -0.73 14.20 -5.90
C PHE A 74 -0.05 14.83 -4.68
N GLU A 75 0.46 14.00 -3.76
CA GLU A 75 1.09 14.46 -2.53
C GLU A 75 0.22 15.46 -1.75
N LEU A 76 -1.08 15.19 -1.68
CA LEU A 76 -2.05 16.01 -0.94
C LEU A 76 -1.91 15.78 0.57
N GLY A 77 -2.25 16.79 1.37
CA GLY A 77 -2.24 16.74 2.83
C GLY A 77 -3.57 16.29 3.43
N ALA A 78 -3.56 15.60 4.57
CA ALA A 78 -4.74 15.29 5.38
C ALA A 78 -4.44 15.45 6.87
N SER A 79 -5.51 15.56 7.66
CA SER A 79 -5.45 15.76 9.11
C SER A 79 -4.90 14.56 9.89
N ASN A 80 -4.88 13.37 9.28
CA ASN A 80 -4.41 12.13 9.87
C ASN A 80 -2.97 11.78 9.46
N MET A 81 -2.22 12.74 8.91
CA MET A 81 -0.80 12.58 8.61
C MET A 81 0.06 12.89 9.83
N ASP A 82 1.06 12.03 10.07
CA ASP A 82 2.13 12.25 11.04
C ASP A 82 3.48 11.88 10.40
N ILE A 83 4.59 12.06 11.12
CA ILE A 83 5.90 11.55 10.71
C ILE A 83 6.08 10.15 11.30
N ASN A 84 6.35 9.16 10.44
CA ASN A 84 6.80 7.86 10.91
C ASN A 84 8.22 7.99 11.47
N MET A 85 8.38 7.83 12.79
CA MET A 85 9.68 8.00 13.45
C MET A 85 10.72 6.93 13.09
N GLU A 86 10.32 5.79 12.51
CA GLU A 86 11.23 4.70 12.16
C GLU A 86 11.93 4.93 10.83
N ASN A 87 11.23 5.53 9.85
CA ASN A 87 11.74 5.73 8.48
C ASN A 87 11.68 7.18 7.99
N ASN A 88 11.15 8.11 8.80
CA ASN A 88 10.98 9.53 8.52
C ASN A 88 10.03 9.86 7.34
N ASN A 89 9.23 8.89 6.87
CA ASN A 89 8.21 9.11 5.87
C ASN A 89 6.97 9.79 6.47
N ILE A 90 6.19 10.47 5.63
CA ILE A 90 4.83 10.87 6.00
C ILE A 90 3.99 9.60 6.19
N ASN A 91 3.33 9.50 7.34
CA ASN A 91 2.51 8.38 7.76
C ASN A 91 1.03 8.77 7.77
N PHE A 92 0.21 8.04 7.01
CA PHE A 92 -1.24 8.12 7.18
C PHE A 92 -1.66 7.20 8.33
N VAL A 93 -2.31 7.76 9.35
CA VAL A 93 -2.76 7.01 10.52
C VAL A 93 -4.27 6.85 10.50
N PHE A 94 -4.73 5.62 10.67
CA PHE A 94 -6.14 5.26 10.65
C PHE A 94 -6.54 4.50 11.92
N GLY A 95 -7.66 4.91 12.50
CA GLY A 95 -8.27 4.24 13.66
C GLY A 95 -9.38 3.27 13.25
N ASP A 96 -10.03 2.67 14.24
CA ASP A 96 -11.07 1.65 14.03
C ASP A 96 -12.27 2.15 13.21
N ASP A 97 -12.62 3.43 13.31
CA ASP A 97 -13.76 4.02 12.60
C ASP A 97 -13.50 4.26 11.10
N ALA A 98 -12.26 4.10 10.63
CA ALA A 98 -11.93 4.35 9.23
C ALA A 98 -12.51 3.28 8.29
N LYS A 99 -13.10 3.74 7.18
CA LYS A 99 -13.60 2.87 6.10
C LYS A 99 -12.52 1.88 5.64
N THR A 100 -11.30 2.36 5.41
CA THR A 100 -10.15 1.51 5.03
C THR A 100 -9.76 0.51 6.12
N THR A 101 -9.88 0.86 7.41
CA THR A 101 -9.71 -0.11 8.52
C THR A 101 -10.77 -1.21 8.47
N LYS A 102 -12.04 -0.87 8.22
CA LYS A 102 -13.11 -1.87 8.10
C LYS A 102 -12.90 -2.79 6.88
N ASP A 103 -12.40 -2.24 5.78
CA ASP A 103 -12.04 -3.04 4.59
C ASP A 103 -10.87 -3.98 4.88
N LEU A 104 -9.89 -3.55 5.69
CA LEU A 104 -8.74 -4.37 6.11
C LEU A 104 -9.12 -5.54 7.01
N GLN A 105 -10.13 -5.38 7.86
CA GLN A 105 -10.57 -6.42 8.81
C GLN A 105 -10.99 -7.74 8.14
N VAL A 106 -11.31 -7.70 6.85
CA VAL A 106 -11.70 -8.87 6.05
C VAL A 106 -10.66 -9.31 5.02
N GLN A 107 -9.48 -8.67 4.98
CA GLN A 107 -8.42 -9.04 4.05
C GLN A 107 -7.75 -10.36 4.48
N GLU A 108 -7.36 -11.16 3.49
CA GLU A 108 -6.78 -12.49 3.69
C GLU A 108 -5.63 -12.47 4.70
N GLY A 109 -4.62 -11.61 4.49
CA GLY A 109 -3.48 -11.52 5.41
C GLY A 109 -3.86 -11.14 6.85
N VAL A 110 -4.88 -10.31 7.04
CA VAL A 110 -5.35 -9.93 8.37
C VAL A 110 -6.07 -11.12 9.03
N LEU A 111 -6.89 -11.85 8.26
CA LEU A 111 -7.57 -13.05 8.72
C LEU A 111 -6.59 -14.18 9.04
N GLU A 112 -5.51 -14.33 8.28
CA GLU A 112 -4.42 -15.27 8.58
C GLU A 112 -3.73 -14.96 9.91
N ALA A 113 -3.38 -13.69 10.14
CA ALA A 113 -2.79 -13.22 11.40
C ALA A 113 -3.74 -13.48 12.59
N ARG A 114 -5.03 -13.15 12.42
CA ARG A 114 -6.08 -13.42 13.41
C ARG A 114 -6.21 -14.91 13.73
N ASN A 115 -6.19 -15.77 12.73
CA ASN A 115 -6.30 -17.22 12.92
C ASN A 115 -5.09 -17.78 13.69
N LYS A 116 -3.88 -17.27 13.43
CA LYS A 116 -2.69 -17.60 14.22
C LYS A 116 -2.84 -17.16 15.68
N ALA A 117 -3.38 -15.97 15.94
CA ALA A 117 -3.62 -15.50 17.30
C ALA A 117 -4.62 -16.40 18.05
N ILE A 118 -5.69 -16.84 17.38
CA ILE A 118 -6.66 -17.78 17.93
C ILE A 118 -6.03 -19.14 18.26
N ILE A 119 -5.13 -19.65 17.39
CA ILE A 119 -4.40 -20.89 17.66
C ILE A 119 -3.52 -20.73 18.89
N ASN A 120 -2.76 -19.63 19.00
CA ASN A 120 -1.93 -19.35 20.18
C ASN A 120 -2.77 -19.39 21.46
N ILE A 121 -3.91 -18.71 21.49
CA ILE A 121 -4.78 -18.69 22.68
C ILE A 121 -5.29 -20.10 23.02
N ARG A 122 -5.74 -20.88 22.03
CA ARG A 122 -6.21 -22.26 22.24
C ARG A 122 -5.13 -23.18 22.79
N ASP A 123 -3.88 -22.94 22.41
CA ASP A 123 -2.72 -23.66 22.91
C ASP A 123 -2.23 -23.14 24.28
N GLY A 124 -2.91 -22.14 24.85
CA GLY A 124 -2.55 -21.52 26.13
C GLY A 124 -1.37 -20.55 26.07
N SER A 125 -1.01 -20.10 24.86
CA SER A 125 0.05 -19.13 24.59
C SER A 125 -0.55 -17.75 24.29
N PHE A 126 -0.06 -16.71 24.98
CA PHE A 126 -0.41 -15.32 24.71
C PHE A 126 0.73 -14.58 24.00
N THR A 127 1.42 -15.30 23.12
CA THR A 127 2.48 -14.71 22.29
C THR A 127 1.84 -13.93 21.15
N ASP A 128 2.27 -12.68 21.00
CA ASP A 128 1.85 -11.80 19.91
C ASP A 128 2.18 -12.43 18.53
N VAL A 129 1.41 -12.05 17.52
CA VAL A 129 1.56 -12.56 16.16
C VAL A 129 2.07 -11.46 15.25
N ASP A 130 3.17 -11.76 14.56
CA ASP A 130 3.70 -10.96 13.46
C ASP A 130 3.50 -11.73 12.15
N HIS A 131 2.87 -11.09 11.16
CA HIS A 131 2.56 -11.73 9.89
C HIS A 131 2.67 -10.77 8.70
N THR A 132 3.50 -11.15 7.74
CA THR A 132 3.57 -10.49 6.43
C THR A 132 2.72 -11.25 5.43
N TRP A 133 1.80 -10.56 4.79
CA TRP A 133 1.09 -11.05 3.61
C TRP A 133 1.81 -10.53 2.37
N SER A 134 2.15 -11.44 1.45
CA SER A 134 2.97 -11.14 0.29
C SER A 134 2.11 -11.05 -0.95
N TYR A 135 2.24 -9.94 -1.68
CA TYR A 135 1.60 -9.74 -2.97
C TYR A 135 2.49 -10.26 -4.09
N ASP A 136 1.95 -11.15 -4.92
CA ASP A 136 2.61 -11.68 -6.10
C ASP A 136 1.61 -11.76 -7.29
N VAL A 137 1.99 -12.44 -8.36
CA VAL A 137 1.22 -12.56 -9.61
C VAL A 137 -0.19 -13.08 -9.38
N ASN A 138 -0.39 -14.03 -8.46
CA ASN A 138 -1.72 -14.59 -8.21
C ASN A 138 -2.63 -13.57 -7.55
N GLU A 139 -2.11 -12.80 -6.60
CA GLU A 139 -2.79 -11.75 -5.87
C GLU A 139 -3.09 -10.55 -6.78
N PHE A 140 -2.20 -10.27 -7.75
CA PHE A 140 -2.50 -9.33 -8.84
C PHE A 140 -3.67 -9.78 -9.70
N LEU A 141 -3.63 -11.02 -10.18
CA LEU A 141 -4.70 -11.56 -11.02
C LEU A 141 -6.04 -11.62 -10.25
N ASP A 142 -6.00 -12.02 -8.98
CA ASP A 142 -7.19 -12.01 -8.13
C ASP A 142 -7.71 -10.58 -7.95
N GLY A 143 -6.85 -9.63 -7.57
CA GLY A 143 -7.23 -8.23 -7.39
C GLY A 143 -7.87 -7.60 -8.64
N VAL A 144 -7.36 -7.92 -9.83
CA VAL A 144 -7.96 -7.48 -11.10
C VAL A 144 -9.32 -8.13 -11.35
N ILE A 145 -9.47 -9.42 -11.04
CA ILE A 145 -10.71 -10.18 -11.28
C ILE A 145 -11.81 -9.81 -10.26
N THR A 146 -11.43 -9.63 -9.00
CA THR A 146 -12.33 -9.37 -7.88
C THR A 146 -12.51 -7.88 -7.59
N MET A 147 -11.76 -7.02 -8.29
CA MET A 147 -11.71 -5.58 -8.05
C MET A 147 -11.34 -5.24 -6.60
N ASN A 148 -10.45 -6.02 -5.98
CA ASN A 148 -9.96 -5.76 -4.63
C ASN A 148 -8.96 -4.59 -4.65
N THR A 149 -9.47 -3.38 -4.41
CA THR A 149 -8.70 -2.13 -4.43
C THR A 149 -7.70 -2.05 -3.27
N ALA A 150 -8.02 -2.60 -2.11
CA ALA A 150 -7.12 -2.66 -0.95
C ALA A 150 -5.85 -3.47 -1.28
N THR A 151 -6.03 -4.69 -1.81
CA THR A 151 -4.93 -5.55 -2.27
C THR A 151 -4.10 -4.90 -3.36
N SER A 152 -4.75 -4.21 -4.30
CA SER A 152 -4.07 -3.51 -5.39
C SER A 152 -3.21 -2.35 -4.86
N PHE A 153 -3.77 -1.53 -3.97
CA PHE A 153 -3.11 -0.37 -3.38
C PHE A 153 -1.95 -0.77 -2.46
N LEU A 154 -2.22 -1.62 -1.47
CA LEU A 154 -1.23 -1.98 -0.44
C LEU A 154 -0.08 -2.81 -1.00
N GLY A 155 -0.36 -3.72 -1.93
CA GLY A 155 0.60 -4.77 -2.25
C GLY A 155 0.87 -5.64 -1.04
N SER A 156 2.14 -5.94 -0.76
CA SER A 156 2.53 -6.70 0.43
C SER A 156 2.43 -5.82 1.67
N TYR A 157 1.85 -6.32 2.76
CA TYR A 157 1.70 -5.55 3.99
C TYR A 157 1.97 -6.40 5.24
N TYR A 158 2.24 -5.72 6.35
CA TYR A 158 2.54 -6.33 7.64
C TYR A 158 1.37 -6.16 8.61
N THR A 159 1.06 -7.22 9.35
CA THR A 159 0.04 -7.24 10.41
C THR A 159 0.65 -7.74 11.71
N GLU A 160 0.55 -6.93 12.76
CA GLU A 160 0.80 -7.30 14.15
C GLU A 160 -0.53 -7.53 14.87
N VAL A 161 -0.63 -8.58 15.68
CA VAL A 161 -1.77 -8.86 16.57
C VAL A 161 -1.26 -9.10 17.98
N LYS A 162 -1.54 -8.16 18.88
CA LYS A 162 -1.21 -8.27 20.30
C LYS A 162 -2.33 -8.95 21.06
N ILE A 163 -1.98 -9.91 21.91
CA ILE A 163 -2.97 -10.74 22.62
C ILE A 163 -3.03 -10.35 24.10
N HIS A 164 -4.23 -10.00 24.57
CA HIS A 164 -4.49 -9.68 25.97
C HIS A 164 -5.55 -10.62 26.56
N ASP A 165 -5.19 -11.37 27.60
CA ASP A 165 -6.15 -12.16 28.39
C ASP A 165 -6.88 -11.25 29.39
N ASN A 166 -8.22 -11.21 29.31
CA ASN A 166 -9.04 -10.44 30.24
C ASN A 166 -9.31 -11.19 31.56
N HIS A 167 -8.84 -12.45 31.68
CA HIS A 167 -9.00 -13.34 32.82
C HIS A 167 -10.46 -13.68 33.18
N ASP A 168 -11.37 -13.56 32.21
CA ASP A 168 -12.80 -13.85 32.35
C ASP A 168 -13.32 -14.81 31.26
N GLY A 169 -12.41 -15.43 30.50
CA GLY A 169 -12.76 -16.27 29.35
C GLY A 169 -12.89 -15.48 28.04
N THR A 170 -12.60 -14.18 28.05
CA THR A 170 -12.49 -13.35 26.85
C THR A 170 -11.07 -12.86 26.63
N TYR A 171 -10.76 -12.52 25.38
CA TYR A 171 -9.44 -12.06 24.95
C TYR A 171 -9.59 -10.80 24.11
N ARG A 172 -8.79 -9.77 24.37
CA ARG A 172 -8.69 -8.58 23.52
C ARG A 172 -7.52 -8.77 22.55
N LEU A 173 -7.79 -8.59 21.27
CA LEU A 173 -6.78 -8.57 20.21
C LEU A 173 -6.61 -7.13 19.74
N ASP A 174 -5.40 -6.58 19.87
CA ASP A 174 -5.06 -5.25 19.38
C ASP A 174 -4.27 -5.39 18.08
N TYR A 175 -4.81 -4.85 16.99
CA TYR A 175 -4.25 -4.97 15.64
C TYR A 175 -3.47 -3.73 15.25
N ARG A 176 -2.35 -3.94 14.56
CA ARG A 176 -1.64 -2.90 13.81
C ARG A 176 -1.28 -3.42 12.43
N VAL A 177 -1.86 -2.85 11.39
CA VAL A 177 -1.43 -3.07 10.00
C VAL A 177 -0.53 -1.92 9.58
N SER A 178 0.60 -2.21 8.96
CA SER A 178 1.51 -1.20 8.45
C SER A 178 1.97 -1.51 7.03
N ASN A 179 2.09 -0.46 6.20
CA ASN A 179 2.61 -0.55 4.85
C ASN A 179 3.59 0.59 4.54
N ILE A 180 4.42 0.38 3.50
CA ILE A 180 5.17 1.43 2.83
C ILE A 180 4.77 1.42 1.36
N SER A 181 4.10 2.48 0.93
CA SER A 181 3.70 2.66 -0.46
C SER A 181 4.59 3.68 -1.18
N GLY A 182 4.85 3.40 -2.45
CA GLY A 182 5.61 4.28 -3.33
C GLY A 182 5.57 3.79 -4.77
N TRP A 183 6.33 4.44 -5.64
CA TRP A 183 6.37 4.14 -7.07
C TRP A 183 6.79 2.69 -7.38
N GLU A 184 7.68 2.10 -6.58
CA GLU A 184 8.07 0.69 -6.78
C GLU A 184 6.88 -0.22 -6.58
N SER A 185 6.10 -0.02 -5.51
CA SER A 185 4.86 -0.75 -5.27
C SER A 185 3.83 -0.49 -6.37
N ALA A 186 3.61 0.77 -6.76
CA ALA A 186 2.62 1.12 -7.78
C ALA A 186 2.95 0.58 -9.18
N THR A 187 4.23 0.24 -9.43
CA THR A 187 4.71 -0.21 -10.73
C THR A 187 5.41 -1.57 -10.70
N ARG A 188 5.12 -2.40 -9.68
CA ARG A 188 5.72 -3.72 -9.38
C ARG A 188 5.43 -4.85 -10.38
N LEU A 189 5.15 -4.50 -11.64
CA LEU A 189 4.70 -5.44 -12.67
C LEU A 189 5.84 -5.94 -13.56
N ARG A 190 7.08 -5.48 -13.31
CA ARG A 190 8.27 -5.87 -14.06
C ARG A 190 8.84 -7.16 -13.50
N VAL A 191 9.06 -8.17 -14.33
CA VAL A 191 9.82 -9.37 -13.91
C VAL A 191 11.29 -9.03 -14.02
N SER A 192 12.00 -9.02 -12.89
CA SER A 192 13.44 -8.76 -12.89
C SER A 192 14.20 -9.87 -13.61
N HIS A 193 15.27 -9.50 -14.31
CA HIS A 193 16.23 -10.46 -14.86
C HIS A 193 17.36 -10.79 -13.87
N ASP A 194 17.44 -10.07 -12.74
CA ASP A 194 18.55 -10.13 -11.79
C ASP A 194 18.20 -10.82 -10.46
N HIS A 195 16.91 -10.98 -10.15
CA HIS A 195 16.42 -11.65 -8.93
C HIS A 195 15.03 -12.30 -9.09
N GLU A 196 14.62 -13.08 -8.09
CA GLU A 196 13.40 -13.91 -8.11
C GLU A 196 12.09 -13.14 -7.83
N TYR A 197 12.16 -11.86 -7.44
CA TYR A 197 10.99 -11.00 -7.19
C TYR A 197 10.76 -9.97 -8.30
N HIS A 198 9.55 -9.42 -8.38
CA HIS A 198 9.20 -8.37 -9.34
C HIS A 198 9.77 -7.00 -8.93
N ASP A 199 10.17 -6.22 -9.94
CA ASP A 199 10.67 -4.85 -9.79
C ASP A 199 9.59 -3.80 -10.09
N GLY A 200 9.80 -2.61 -9.52
CA GLY A 200 9.15 -1.39 -9.96
C GLY A 200 9.69 -0.90 -11.31
N ILE A 201 8.83 -0.28 -12.12
CA ILE A 201 9.23 0.49 -13.29
C ILE A 201 9.89 1.80 -12.86
N ILE A 202 9.30 2.46 -11.85
CA ILE A 202 9.73 3.76 -11.33
C ILE A 202 10.27 3.53 -9.91
N PRO A 203 11.51 3.97 -9.60
CA PRO A 203 12.06 3.83 -8.26
C PRO A 203 11.31 4.71 -7.26
N ASN A 204 11.33 4.29 -6.00
CA ASN A 204 10.81 5.09 -4.90
C ASN A 204 11.58 6.41 -4.80
N CYS A 205 10.87 7.46 -4.40
CA CYS A 205 11.43 8.79 -4.24
C CYS A 205 10.89 9.46 -2.98
N ASP A 206 11.60 10.49 -2.51
CA ASP A 206 11.13 11.30 -1.40
C ASP A 206 9.94 12.14 -1.84
N ARG A 207 9.03 12.43 -0.90
CA ARG A 207 7.94 13.38 -1.14
C ARG A 207 8.49 14.77 -1.48
N ASN A 208 7.85 15.47 -2.41
CA ASN A 208 8.27 16.74 -3.00
C ASN A 208 9.59 16.67 -3.79
N SER A 209 10.03 15.48 -4.20
CA SER A 209 11.20 15.31 -5.07
C SER A 209 10.80 15.16 -6.54
N GLY A 210 11.75 15.42 -7.46
CA GLY A 210 11.52 15.28 -8.90
C GLY A 210 10.38 16.19 -9.38
N VAL A 211 9.33 15.58 -9.95
CA VAL A 211 8.14 16.31 -10.43
C VAL A 211 7.09 16.58 -9.34
N GLY A 212 7.33 16.09 -8.12
CA GLY A 212 6.45 16.31 -6.96
C GLY A 212 5.16 15.48 -7.01
N LEU A 213 5.27 14.19 -7.38
CA LEU A 213 4.17 13.23 -7.42
C LEU A 213 4.60 11.88 -6.85
N GLY A 214 3.72 11.26 -6.05
CA GLY A 214 3.84 9.86 -5.64
C GLY A 214 5.04 9.54 -4.75
N GLY A 215 5.53 10.52 -3.98
CA GLY A 215 6.58 10.27 -2.99
C GLY A 215 6.25 9.15 -2.01
N THR A 216 7.28 8.51 -1.48
CA THR A 216 7.16 7.36 -0.58
C THR A 216 6.43 7.77 0.70
N ILE A 217 5.43 6.98 1.09
CA ILE A 217 4.63 7.17 2.30
C ILE A 217 4.66 5.92 3.16
N SER A 218 4.25 6.09 4.40
CA SER A 218 3.86 4.99 5.28
C SER A 218 2.38 5.09 5.57
N GLU A 219 1.78 3.95 5.91
CA GLU A 219 0.40 3.88 6.32
C GLU A 219 0.29 2.94 7.52
N THR A 220 -0.55 3.31 8.49
CA THR A 220 -0.78 2.54 9.71
C THR A 220 -2.26 2.51 10.03
N TRP A 221 -2.82 1.31 10.18
CA TRP A 221 -4.20 1.08 10.64
C TRP A 221 -4.19 0.38 11.99
N THR A 222 -5.03 0.84 12.91
CA THR A 222 -5.14 0.26 14.25
C THR A 222 -6.59 0.07 14.66
N TRP A 223 -6.90 -1.07 15.27
CA TRP A 223 -8.19 -1.37 15.88
C TRP A 223 -8.04 -2.46 16.93
N SER A 224 -9.11 -2.69 17.70
CA SER A 224 -9.16 -3.79 18.66
C SER A 224 -10.45 -4.58 18.47
N GLU A 225 -10.40 -5.88 18.74
CA GLU A 225 -11.60 -6.71 18.90
C GLU A 225 -11.54 -7.51 20.20
N THR A 226 -12.70 -7.90 20.73
CA THR A 226 -12.80 -8.84 21.84
C THR A 226 -13.42 -10.14 21.35
N ILE A 227 -12.76 -11.26 21.62
CA ILE A 227 -13.24 -12.60 21.27
C ILE A 227 -13.51 -13.45 22.51
N SER A 228 -14.35 -14.46 22.34
CA SER A 228 -14.55 -15.56 23.29
C SER A 228 -14.33 -16.86 22.54
N LEU A 229 -13.60 -17.81 23.14
CA LEU A 229 -13.18 -19.07 22.52
C LEU A 229 -13.78 -20.29 23.22
#